data_AF-A0A7D7L1I1-F1
#
_entry.id   AF-A0A7D7L1I1-F1
#
_cell.length_a   1.000
_cell.length_b   1.000
_cell.length_c   1.000
_cell.angle_alpha   90.00
_cell.angle_beta   90.00
_cell.angle_gamma   90.00
#
_symmetry.space_group_name_H-M   'P 1'
#
loop_
_entity.id
_entity.type
_entity.pdbx_description
1 polymer ?
#
loop_
_entity_poly.entity_id
_entity_poly.type
_entity_poly.pdbx_seq_one_letter_code
_entity_poly.pdbx_strand_id
1 'polypeptide(L)'
;MKKGEAKIEFFSNLEYLKKEFESGLVVSKFLYNKAKTNKNLKMSYKQFNKYFNETFKDTHNQSKIALKSKNNLNEYQSSTKDKKIKNEPLKLKIQTNSKNVFNAKFGKEFKESDIL
;
A
#
# COMPACT_ATOMS: atom_id res chain seq x y z
N MET A 1 -24.40 -6.85 16.44
CA MET A 1 -24.05 -5.95 17.56
C MET A 1 -24.85 -4.67 17.48
N LYS A 2 -25.35 -4.20 18.63
CA LYS A 2 -26.00 -2.88 18.74
C LYS A 2 -24.97 -1.77 18.44
N LYS A 3 -25.45 -0.59 18.04
CA LYS A 3 -24.58 0.55 17.65
C LYS A 3 -23.54 0.92 18.72
N GLY A 4 -23.90 0.84 20.01
CA GLY A 4 -23.01 1.18 21.12
C GLY A 4 -21.93 0.12 21.38
N GLU A 5 -22.31 -1.17 21.33
CA GLU A 5 -21.40 -2.29 21.59
C GLU A 5 -20.24 -2.32 20.60
N ALA A 6 -20.53 -2.09 19.31
CA ALA A 6 -19.51 -2.05 18.27
C ALA A 6 -18.52 -0.90 18.50
N LYS A 7 -19.01 0.27 18.91
CA LYS A 7 -18.14 1.41 19.24
C LYS A 7 -17.19 1.04 20.38
N ILE A 8 -17.73 0.50 21.47
CA ILE A 8 -16.94 0.12 22.66
C ILE A 8 -15.85 -0.89 22.27
N GLU A 9 -16.22 -1.94 21.53
CA GLU A 9 -15.28 -3.00 21.11
C GLU A 9 -14.15 -2.46 20.21
N PHE A 10 -14.45 -1.50 19.34
CA PHE A 10 -13.41 -0.86 18.52
C PHE A 10 -12.44 -0.06 19.39
N PHE A 11 -12.96 0.81 20.26
CA PHE A 11 -12.13 1.69 21.08
C PHE A 11 -11.37 0.95 22.18
N SER A 12 -11.89 -0.17 22.68
CA SER A 12 -11.16 -1.05 23.61
C SER A 12 -9.94 -1.71 22.98
N ASN A 13 -9.90 -1.82 21.65
CA ASN A 13 -8.77 -2.37 20.90
C ASN A 13 -7.95 -1.28 20.18
N LEU A 14 -8.21 0.00 20.43
CA LEU A 14 -7.62 1.10 19.67
C LEU A 14 -6.09 1.12 19.74
N GLU A 15 -5.50 0.84 20.91
CA GLU A 15 -4.04 0.85 21.09
C GLU A 15 -3.37 -0.21 20.20
N TYR A 16 -3.94 -1.42 20.14
CA TYR A 16 -3.48 -2.48 19.24
C TYR A 16 -3.58 -2.03 17.77
N LEU A 17 -4.73 -1.46 17.39
CA LEU A 17 -4.96 -0.99 16.02
C LEU A 17 -4.00 0.13 15.62
N LYS A 18 -3.66 1.05 16.53
CA LYS A 18 -2.67 2.11 16.29
C LYS A 18 -1.28 1.54 16.04
N LYS A 19 -0.83 0.61 16.89
CA LYS A 19 0.49 -0.03 16.76
C LYS A 19 0.63 -0.76 15.41
N GLU A 20 -0.42 -1.46 15.00
CA GLU A 20 -0.46 -2.15 13.70
C GLU A 20 -0.58 -1.18 12.51
N PHE A 21 -1.30 -0.08 12.68
CA PHE A 21 -1.37 0.96 11.65
C PHE A 21 -0.01 1.64 11.44
N GLU A 22 0.72 1.95 12.51
CA GLU A 22 2.07 2.52 12.49
C GLU A 22 3.12 1.56 11.94
N SER A 23 2.92 0.25 12.08
CA SER A 23 3.80 -0.78 11.48
C SER A 23 3.63 -0.93 9.96
N GLY A 24 2.69 -0.21 9.35
CA GLY A 24 2.48 -0.15 7.91
C GLY A 24 1.20 -0.81 7.40
N LEU A 25 0.36 -1.38 8.28
CA LEU A 25 -0.97 -1.89 7.90
C LEU A 25 -1.99 -0.75 7.79
N VAL A 26 -1.85 0.07 6.75
CA VAL A 26 -2.71 1.27 6.53
C VAL A 26 -4.09 0.90 5.97
N VAL A 27 -4.27 -0.34 5.48
CA VAL A 27 -5.49 -0.79 4.82
C VAL A 27 -6.47 -1.41 5.83
N SER A 28 -7.65 -0.81 5.95
CA SER A 28 -8.67 -1.19 6.94
C SER A 28 -9.06 -2.68 6.90
N LYS A 29 -9.13 -3.27 5.70
CA LYS A 29 -9.52 -4.68 5.51
C LYS A 29 -8.48 -5.65 6.09
N PHE A 30 -7.19 -5.38 5.91
CA PHE A 30 -6.14 -6.21 6.48
C PHE A 30 -6.06 -6.06 8.00
N LEU A 31 -6.19 -4.82 8.49
CA LEU A 31 -6.21 -4.55 9.93
C LEU A 31 -7.39 -5.25 10.63
N TYR A 32 -8.57 -5.21 10.00
CA TYR A 32 -9.75 -5.91 10.48
C TYR A 32 -9.52 -7.42 10.57
N ASN A 33 -9.01 -8.04 9.50
CA ASN A 33 -8.77 -9.49 9.49
C ASN A 33 -7.77 -9.90 10.58
N LYS A 34 -6.69 -9.13 10.73
CA LYS A 34 -5.67 -9.39 11.75
C LYS A 34 -6.24 -9.25 13.17
N ALA A 35 -7.00 -8.19 13.42
CA ALA A 35 -7.64 -7.97 14.70
C ALA A 35 -8.76 -8.98 15.00
N LYS A 36 -9.44 -9.51 13.96
CA LYS A 36 -10.42 -10.59 14.11
C LYS A 36 -9.77 -11.88 14.60
N THR A 37 -8.58 -12.21 14.09
CA THR A 37 -7.83 -13.41 14.52
C THR A 37 -7.16 -13.21 15.88
N ASN A 38 -6.51 -12.06 16.11
CA ASN A 38 -5.67 -11.86 17.28
C ASN A 38 -6.41 -11.33 18.52
N LYS A 39 -7.52 -10.61 18.31
CA LYS A 39 -8.30 -9.97 19.38
C LYS A 39 -9.74 -10.47 19.44
N ASN A 40 -10.11 -11.47 18.64
CA ASN A 40 -11.45 -12.05 18.58
C ASN A 40 -12.56 -11.00 18.40
N LEU A 41 -12.34 -10.01 17.51
CA LEU A 41 -13.35 -9.00 17.19
C LEU A 41 -14.65 -9.64 16.68
N LYS A 42 -15.76 -9.32 17.34
CA LYS A 42 -17.11 -9.79 16.98
C LYS A 42 -17.82 -8.85 16.02
N MET A 43 -17.40 -7.58 15.95
CA MET A 43 -18.01 -6.62 15.03
C MET A 43 -17.87 -6.99 13.55
N SER A 44 -18.85 -6.55 12.77
CA SER A 44 -18.80 -6.68 11.31
C SER A 44 -17.76 -5.74 10.71
N TYR A 45 -17.22 -6.11 9.55
CA TYR A 45 -16.29 -5.25 8.81
C TYR A 45 -16.89 -3.87 8.50
N LYS A 46 -18.18 -3.79 8.18
CA LYS A 46 -18.85 -2.50 7.88
C LYS A 46 -18.81 -1.55 9.09
N GLN A 47 -19.02 -2.08 10.29
CA GLN A 47 -18.91 -1.31 11.54
C GLN A 47 -17.46 -0.92 11.81
N PHE A 48 -16.53 -1.87 11.69
CA PHE A 48 -15.10 -1.61 11.86
C PHE A 48 -14.61 -0.50 10.92
N ASN A 49 -14.92 -0.61 9.62
CA ASN A 49 -14.46 0.33 8.61
C ASN A 49 -15.00 1.75 8.85
N LYS A 50 -16.22 1.88 9.40
CA LYS A 50 -16.76 3.18 9.81
C LYS A 50 -15.86 3.83 10.86
N TYR A 51 -15.63 3.16 11.99
CA TYR A 51 -14.83 3.71 13.09
C TYR A 51 -13.36 3.87 12.73
N PHE A 52 -12.83 2.96 11.91
CA PHE A 52 -11.49 3.07 11.35
C PHE A 52 -11.34 4.36 10.54
N ASN A 53 -12.29 4.66 9.65
CA ASN A 53 -12.22 5.89 8.87
C ASN A 53 -12.39 7.13 9.77
N GLU A 54 -13.29 7.09 10.75
CA GLU A 54 -13.43 8.18 11.73
C GLU A 54 -12.16 8.42 12.55
N THR A 55 -11.37 7.38 12.84
CA THR A 55 -10.20 7.47 13.74
C THR A 55 -8.88 7.71 13.01
N PHE A 56 -8.70 7.10 11.83
CA PHE A 56 -7.42 7.08 11.09
C PHE A 56 -7.43 7.88 9.78
N LYS A 57 -8.62 8.27 9.28
CA LYS A 57 -8.76 8.99 8.01
C LYS A 57 -8.95 10.50 8.15
N ASP A 58 -8.95 11.05 9.37
CA ASP A 58 -8.84 12.49 9.53
C ASP A 58 -7.59 12.98 8.80
N THR A 59 -7.85 13.83 7.79
CA THR A 59 -6.93 14.32 6.76
C THR A 59 -5.63 14.92 7.34
N HIS A 60 -5.66 15.30 8.62
CA HIS A 60 -4.55 15.88 9.34
C HIS A 60 -3.49 14.87 9.83
N ASN A 61 -3.83 13.59 9.98
CA ASN A 61 -2.91 12.54 10.44
C ASN A 61 -2.26 11.75 9.28
N GLN A 62 -2.93 11.65 8.13
CA GLN A 62 -2.39 10.94 6.97
C GLN A 62 -1.18 11.65 6.35
N SER A 63 -1.16 12.98 6.35
CA SER A 63 -0.03 13.77 5.84
C SER A 63 1.25 13.52 6.63
N LYS A 64 1.18 13.43 7.97
CA LYS A 64 2.35 13.17 8.83
C LYS A 64 2.87 11.72 8.74
N ILE A 65 1.99 10.74 8.59
CA ILE A 65 2.38 9.32 8.56
C ILE A 65 2.88 8.91 7.15
N ALA A 66 2.27 9.42 6.08
CA ALA A 66 2.74 9.19 4.71
C ALA A 66 4.11 9.83 4.43
N LEU A 67 4.42 10.98 5.07
CA LEU A 67 5.74 11.61 5.00
C LEU A 67 6.83 10.73 5.64
N LYS A 68 6.55 10.07 6.78
CA LYS A 68 7.49 9.14 7.41
C LYS A 68 7.73 7.87 6.58
N SER A 69 6.69 7.34 5.93
CA SER A 69 6.81 6.17 5.05
C SER A 69 7.66 6.45 3.80
N LYS A 70 7.57 7.66 3.22
CA LYS A 70 8.46 8.06 2.11
C LYS A 70 9.93 8.15 2.53
N ASN A 71 10.22 8.63 3.74
CA ASN A 71 11.59 8.69 4.25
C ASN A 71 12.17 7.29 4.49
N ASN A 72 11.39 6.36 5.05
CA ASN A 72 11.83 4.98 5.24
C ASN A 72 12.03 4.23 3.92
N LEU A 73 11.21 4.53 2.89
CA LEU A 73 11.40 3.95 1.55
C LEU A 73 12.70 4.47 0.89
N ASN A 74 13.04 5.73 1.11
CA ASN A 74 14.28 6.34 0.60
C ASN A 74 15.54 5.81 1.32
N GLU A 75 15.46 5.53 2.62
CA GLU A 75 16.55 4.89 3.38
C GLU A 75 16.77 3.43 2.96
N TYR A 76 15.68 2.67 2.73
CA TYR A 76 15.79 1.31 2.21
C TYR A 76 16.37 1.29 0.79
N GLN A 77 15.96 2.24 -0.06
CA GLN A 77 16.46 2.34 -1.44
C GLN A 77 17.91 2.86 -1.50
N SER A 78 18.37 3.62 -0.49
CA SER A 78 19.75 4.09 -0.38
C SER A 78 20.68 3.02 0.21
N SER A 79 20.22 2.21 1.17
CA SER A 79 21.02 1.10 1.72
C SER A 79 21.21 -0.10 0.77
N THR A 80 20.38 -0.20 -0.28
CA THR A 80 20.53 -1.22 -1.33
C THR A 80 21.36 -0.79 -2.54
N LYS A 81 21.81 0.47 -2.62
CA LYS A 81 22.60 0.95 -3.78
C LYS A 81 24.01 0.35 -3.86
N ASP A 82 24.55 -0.15 -2.75
CA ASP A 82 25.94 -0.64 -2.69
C ASP A 82 26.10 -2.16 -2.68
N LYS A 83 25.02 -2.94 -2.76
CA LYS A 83 25.11 -4.39 -2.91
C LYS A 83 24.89 -4.77 -4.37
N LYS A 84 25.98 -5.07 -5.09
CA LYS A 84 25.93 -5.81 -6.37
C LYS A 84 25.36 -7.21 -6.11
N ILE A 85 24.05 -7.35 -6.14
CA ILE A 85 23.37 -8.63 -6.06
C ILE A 85 23.48 -9.30 -7.44
N LYS A 86 24.42 -10.24 -7.59
CA LYS A 86 24.77 -10.89 -8.87
C LYS A 86 23.65 -11.74 -9.49
N ASN A 87 22.60 -12.11 -8.74
CA ASN A 87 21.63 -13.15 -9.14
C ASN A 87 20.16 -12.81 -8.85
N GLU A 88 19.76 -11.54 -8.82
CA GLU A 88 18.33 -11.18 -8.75
C GLU A 88 17.76 -10.86 -10.14
N PRO A 89 16.52 -11.30 -10.44
CA PRO A 89 15.90 -10.97 -11.73
C PRO A 89 15.75 -9.45 -11.86
N LEU A 90 16.30 -8.91 -12.95
CA LEU A 90 16.26 -7.49 -13.27
C LEU A 90 14.80 -7.01 -13.33
N LYS A 91 14.37 -6.24 -12.33
CA LYS A 91 13.09 -5.53 -12.37
C LYS A 91 13.20 -4.34 -13.32
N LEU A 92 12.80 -4.53 -14.57
CA LEU A 92 12.67 -3.47 -15.56
C LEU A 92 11.66 -2.43 -15.06
N LYS A 93 12.13 -1.23 -14.69
CA LYS A 93 11.27 -0.08 -14.44
C LYS A 93 10.86 0.51 -15.79
N ILE A 94 9.67 0.14 -16.26
CA ILE A 94 9.05 0.78 -17.43
C ILE A 94 8.58 2.17 -17.00
N GLN A 95 9.30 3.21 -17.40
CA GLN A 95 8.87 4.59 -17.19
C GLN A 95 7.88 4.96 -18.29
N THR A 96 6.61 5.18 -17.92
CA THR A 96 5.53 5.56 -18.85
C THR A 96 5.45 7.07 -19.10
N ASN A 97 6.43 7.84 -18.63
CA ASN A 97 6.43 9.31 -18.75
C ASN A 97 6.84 9.82 -20.14
N SER A 98 7.31 8.95 -21.03
CA SER A 98 7.43 9.30 -22.44
C SER A 98 6.07 9.08 -23.13
N LYS A 99 5.61 10.07 -23.90
CA LYS A 99 4.46 9.95 -24.83
C LYS A 99 4.83 9.04 -26.01
N ASN A 100 5.35 7.85 -25.74
CA ASN A 100 5.67 6.88 -26.78
C ASN A 100 4.38 6.16 -27.15
N VAL A 101 3.69 6.69 -28.17
CA VAL A 101 2.65 5.96 -28.87
C VAL A 101 3.26 4.65 -29.35
N PHE A 102 2.59 3.53 -29.07
CA PHE A 102 3.03 2.22 -29.51
C PHE A 102 3.34 2.25 -31.02
N ASN A 103 4.59 1.97 -31.39
CA ASN A 103 5.02 1.89 -32.77
C ASN A 103 5.30 0.42 -33.11
N ALA A 104 4.41 -0.20 -33.89
CA ALA A 104 4.56 -1.59 -34.34
C ALA A 104 5.83 -1.82 -35.19
N LYS A 105 6.47 -0.74 -35.66
CA LYS A 105 7.69 -0.74 -36.47
C LYS A 105 8.94 -0.36 -35.67
N PHE A 106 8.87 -0.24 -34.35
CA PHE A 106 10.02 0.15 -33.53
C PHE A 106 11.17 -0.87 -33.66
N GLY A 107 12.34 -0.40 -34.11
CA GLY A 107 13.54 -1.22 -34.25
C GLY A 107 13.57 -2.15 -35.46
N LYS A 108 12.67 -1.99 -36.43
CA LYS A 108 12.72 -2.73 -37.71
C LYS A 108 12.87 -1.78 -38.88
N GLU A 109 13.90 -2.00 -39.70
CA GLU A 109 14.01 -1.41 -41.03
C GLU A 109 13.21 -2.27 -42.01
N PHE A 110 12.30 -1.64 -42.77
CA PHE A 110 11.54 -2.32 -43.81
C PHE A 110 12.15 -1.95 -45.16
N LYS A 111 12.45 -2.96 -45.98
CA LYS A 111 12.83 -2.77 -47.38
C LYS A 111 11.58 -2.83 -48.24
N GLU A 112 11.64 -2.22 -49.42
CA GLU A 112 10.51 -2.16 -50.35
C GLU A 112 10.07 -3.56 -50.83
N SER A 113 10.99 -4.54 -50.81
CA SER A 113 10.74 -5.96 -51.05
C SER A 113 9.97 -6.69 -49.93
N ASP A 114 9.90 -6.10 -48.73
CA ASP A 114 9.21 -6.69 -47.57
C ASP A 114 7.71 -6.34 -47.55
N ILE A 115 7.27 -5.50 -48.49
CA ILE A 115 5.88 -5.07 -48.67
C ILE A 115 5.32 -5.91 -49.83
N LEU A 116 4.28 -6.70 -49.53
CA LEU A 116 3.62 -7.61 -50.48
C LEU A 116 2.85 -6.85 -51.57
#